data_AF-A0AAU1HPA3-F1
#
_entry.id   AF-A0AAU1HPA3-F1
#
_cell.length_a   1.000
_cell.length_b   1.000
_cell.length_c   1.000
_cell.angle_alpha   90.00
_cell.angle_beta   90.00
_cell.angle_gamma   90.00
#
_symmetry.space_group_name_H-M   'P 1'
#
loop_
_entity.id
_entity.type
_entity.pdbx_description
1 polymer ?
#
loop_
_entity_poly.entity_id
_entity_poly.type
_entity_poly.pdbx_seq_one_letter_code
_entity_poly.pdbx_strand_id
1 'polypeptide(L)'
;MITFTVEESWDRIESWLARHAPLTHGLLRPPARPAAIEAAELRLGVAFPPDLRESLLRHDGVELQDGTLTLDYYGPPSSVEAIVWSAEFLREVGEDAAEEDDLDEEERDEHAYWPHERLLITLGVGWQSSDGLFLATRPGPNHGRVGRYFDETGSSFTPWSGLQHVLSDLATALENGLSFDGRIPLAHEGRLIWDGDGTVVTDPASALSLAAASPEPQVPAAEPAPPAPQPDGVYGVFTLGSGGFFGPEPAPPVQPDVVFVAGIDPGELLDRLGSVPATARPRSREQAQLSAGAPWAAHRPMVRAGSCGDGWSYATQEGGDAQFGRLEVLGRLSSGTRVVRLTKQGPEVRVSVVEDGTERTEAGHRVESPREDYVTGPDGQPALGRGGQQWQRIGVDPWPGSTAAYARLLAGLTAEHGISWDPADDAAAPLASALLLPVLDEVPEARHPVTVVRDFDLGALAERTPPERLRSAVAAQLARLASETGIDGYPEIARALEQTGRGALVDLPADEALDLRMRTIRAETRAVRGLLDSARHQQDPAPVTETDLAAWHGRDAAAGALRRFLLLPPPAAAETILSLRMSVHWRDELAADLAD
;
A
#
# COMPACT_ATOMS: atom_id res chain seq x y z
N MET A 1 -6.65 36.31 1.66
CA MET A 1 -5.78 36.17 2.84
C MET A 1 -5.12 37.49 3.11
N ILE A 2 -5.02 37.87 4.38
CA ILE A 2 -4.14 38.96 4.80
C ILE A 2 -2.76 38.33 4.93
N THR A 3 -1.78 38.81 4.16
CA THR A 3 -0.38 38.40 4.27
C THR A 3 0.32 39.34 5.24
N PHE A 4 0.99 38.79 6.24
CA PHE A 4 1.77 39.55 7.23
C PHE A 4 3.25 39.62 6.81
N THR A 5 3.99 40.59 7.35
CA THR A 5 5.45 40.64 7.14
C THR A 5 6.14 39.48 7.88
N VAL A 6 7.44 39.27 7.62
CA VAL A 6 8.23 38.26 8.33
C VAL A 6 8.31 38.60 9.82
N GLU A 7 8.62 39.85 10.18
CA GLU A 7 8.60 40.33 11.56
C GLU A 7 7.25 40.11 12.27
N GLU A 8 6.14 40.54 11.66
CA GLU A 8 4.79 40.38 12.23
C GLU A 8 4.41 38.90 12.41
N SER A 9 4.80 38.05 11.46
CA SER A 9 4.54 36.61 11.54
C SER A 9 5.32 35.97 12.69
N TRP A 10 6.60 36.32 12.85
CA TRP A 10 7.41 35.80 13.95
C TRP A 10 6.91 36.22 15.31
N ASP A 11 6.53 37.48 15.50
CA ASP A 11 5.98 37.97 16.78
C ASP A 11 4.74 37.17 17.21
N ARG A 12 3.90 36.78 16.25
CA ARG A 12 2.71 35.96 16.47
C ARG A 12 3.04 34.51 16.77
N ILE A 13 3.96 33.92 16.01
CA ILE A 13 4.47 32.55 16.23
C ILE A 13 5.08 32.45 17.64
N GLU A 14 6.00 33.35 18.00
CA GLU A 14 6.62 33.39 19.32
C GLU A 14 5.59 33.55 20.43
N SER A 15 4.66 34.52 20.28
CA SER A 15 3.61 34.78 21.27
C SER A 15 2.69 33.59 21.48
N TRP A 16 2.41 32.81 20.44
CA TRP A 16 1.64 31.58 20.56
C TRP A 16 2.46 30.47 21.23
N LEU A 17 3.68 30.22 20.76
CA LEU A 17 4.55 29.18 21.30
C LEU A 17 4.87 29.42 22.77
N ALA A 18 5.18 30.65 23.18
CA ALA A 18 5.46 30.98 24.58
C ALA A 18 4.27 30.68 25.52
N ARG A 19 3.03 30.81 25.02
CA ARG A 19 1.81 30.56 25.80
C ARG A 19 1.39 29.09 25.80
N HIS A 20 1.50 28.43 24.66
CA HIS A 20 0.89 27.11 24.42
C HIS A 20 1.92 25.98 24.32
N ALA A 21 3.09 26.25 23.76
CA ALA A 21 4.16 25.27 23.54
C ALA A 21 5.54 25.78 24.05
N PRO A 22 5.68 26.07 25.36
CA PRO A 22 6.88 26.70 25.92
C PRO A 22 8.17 25.87 25.74
N LEU A 23 8.09 24.54 25.64
CA LEU A 23 9.26 23.71 25.35
C LEU A 23 9.74 23.96 23.91
N THR A 24 8.82 24.00 22.95
CA THR A 24 9.13 24.34 21.54
C THR A 24 9.65 25.76 21.41
N HIS A 25 9.05 26.72 22.13
CA HIS A 25 9.52 28.11 22.16
C HIS A 25 10.97 28.21 22.65
N GLY A 26 11.33 27.43 23.68
CA GLY A 26 12.69 27.41 24.23
C GLY A 26 13.77 26.91 23.27
N LEU A 27 13.38 26.27 22.16
CA LEU A 27 14.29 25.73 21.13
C LEU A 27 14.46 26.66 19.94
N LEU A 28 13.77 27.80 19.90
CA LEU A 28 14.07 28.83 18.91
C LEU A 28 15.45 29.42 19.20
N ARG A 29 16.34 29.37 18.20
CA ARG A 29 17.69 29.92 18.38
C ARG A 29 17.65 31.45 18.44
N PRO A 30 18.64 32.08 19.08
CA PRO A 30 18.80 33.53 18.99
C PRO A 30 19.04 33.99 17.53
N PRO A 31 18.89 35.29 17.22
CA PRO A 31 19.23 35.88 15.94
C PRO A 31 20.58 35.44 15.37
N ALA A 32 20.62 35.17 14.08
CA ALA A 32 21.88 34.96 13.37
C ALA A 32 22.72 36.25 13.40
N ARG A 33 24.03 36.09 13.52
CA ARG A 33 24.94 37.24 13.40
C ARG A 33 24.94 37.74 11.95
N PRO A 34 24.78 39.04 11.67
CA PRO A 34 24.83 39.56 10.30
C PRO A 34 26.07 39.13 9.51
N ALA A 35 27.23 39.13 10.16
CA ALA A 35 28.48 38.67 9.57
C ALA A 35 28.51 37.17 9.21
N ALA A 36 27.71 36.33 9.88
CA ALA A 36 27.58 34.91 9.52
C ALA A 36 26.73 34.74 8.25
N ILE A 37 25.66 35.54 8.09
CA ILE A 37 24.85 35.56 6.88
C ILE A 37 25.70 36.04 5.69
N GLU A 38 26.45 37.13 5.85
CA GLU A 38 27.35 37.65 4.81
C GLU A 38 28.43 36.62 4.41
N ALA A 39 28.99 35.91 5.39
CA ALA A 39 29.95 34.84 5.12
C ALA A 39 29.32 33.66 4.38
N ALA A 40 28.07 33.30 4.69
CA ALA A 40 27.33 32.25 4.00
C ALA A 40 27.01 32.64 2.56
N GLU A 41 26.53 33.86 2.31
CA GLU A 41 26.30 34.39 0.97
C GLU A 41 27.57 34.38 0.13
N LEU A 42 28.69 34.82 0.71
CA LEU A 42 30.00 34.79 0.04
C LEU A 42 30.45 33.36 -0.26
N ARG A 43 30.29 32.44 0.69
CA ARG A 43 30.70 31.03 0.55
C ARG A 43 29.87 30.29 -0.50
N LEU A 44 28.57 30.55 -0.52
CA LEU A 44 27.63 29.92 -1.45
C LEU A 44 27.54 30.63 -2.80
N GLY A 45 28.16 31.80 -2.95
CA GLY A 45 28.14 32.60 -4.18
C GLY A 45 26.76 33.17 -4.55
N VAL A 46 25.86 33.31 -3.58
CA VAL A 46 24.48 33.79 -3.80
C VAL A 46 24.08 34.85 -2.78
N ALA A 47 23.20 35.77 -3.15
CA ALA A 47 22.57 36.67 -2.20
C ALA A 47 21.32 36.01 -1.60
N PHE A 48 21.17 36.07 -0.27
CA PHE A 48 19.99 35.52 0.38
C PHE A 48 18.78 36.45 0.11
N PRO A 49 17.61 35.91 -0.23
CA PRO A 49 16.41 36.71 -0.42
C PRO A 49 16.08 37.53 0.85
N PRO A 50 15.50 38.74 0.72
CA PRO A 50 15.22 39.62 1.86
C PRO A 50 14.45 38.94 2.99
N ASP A 51 13.38 38.20 2.67
CA ASP A 51 12.56 37.48 3.64
C ASP A 51 13.39 36.45 4.45
N LEU A 52 14.31 35.73 3.78
CA LEU A 52 15.19 34.76 4.43
C LEU A 52 16.15 35.45 5.39
N ARG A 53 16.77 36.54 4.94
CA ARG A 53 17.66 37.34 5.79
C ARG A 53 16.92 37.90 7.00
N GLU A 54 15.73 38.45 6.82
CA GLU A 54 14.89 38.99 7.91
C GLU A 54 14.55 37.89 8.92
N SER A 55 14.14 36.70 8.44
CA SER A 55 13.83 35.56 9.30
C SER A 55 15.05 35.08 10.09
N LEU A 56 16.22 34.96 9.45
CA LEU A 56 17.46 34.54 10.11
C LEU A 56 17.95 35.57 11.15
N LEU A 57 17.71 36.86 10.91
CA LEU A 57 17.96 37.93 11.88
C LEU A 57 16.98 37.92 13.04
N ARG A 58 15.87 37.16 12.97
CA ARG A 58 14.98 36.90 14.10
C ARG A 58 15.38 35.64 14.85
N HIS A 59 15.59 34.52 14.13
CA HIS A 59 16.07 33.25 14.67
C HIS A 59 17.01 32.55 13.70
N ASP A 60 18.19 32.13 14.19
CA ASP A 60 19.13 31.30 13.43
C ASP A 60 18.69 29.83 13.37
N GLY A 61 17.48 29.60 12.85
CA GLY A 61 16.81 28.30 12.88
C GLY A 61 16.43 27.88 14.30
N VAL A 62 16.61 26.58 14.59
CA VAL A 62 16.17 25.96 15.84
C VAL A 62 17.24 25.01 16.40
N GLU A 63 17.18 24.74 17.69
CA GLU A 63 17.92 23.63 18.31
C GLU A 63 17.24 22.31 17.93
N LEU A 64 18.01 21.32 17.47
CA LEU A 64 17.51 20.03 16.98
C LEU A 64 17.44 19.01 18.11
N GLN A 65 16.24 18.79 18.63
CA GLN A 65 15.94 17.78 19.65
C GLN A 65 14.44 17.47 19.66
N ASP A 66 14.02 16.59 20.56
CA ASP A 66 12.59 16.33 20.76
C ASP A 66 11.84 17.62 21.16
N GLY A 67 10.74 17.93 20.44
CA GLY A 67 9.92 19.13 20.63
C GLY A 67 10.31 20.36 19.81
N THR A 68 11.29 20.25 18.91
CA THR A 68 11.70 21.33 17.99
C THR A 68 10.54 21.83 17.13
N LEU A 69 10.51 23.14 16.83
CA LEU A 69 9.56 23.71 15.87
C LEU A 69 9.81 23.10 14.48
N THR A 70 8.79 22.45 13.93
CA THR A 70 8.79 21.92 12.57
C THR A 70 7.66 22.53 11.76
N LEU A 71 7.83 22.61 10.44
CA LEU A 71 6.80 22.97 9.47
C LEU A 71 6.14 21.70 8.92
N ASP A 72 5.58 20.89 9.80
CA ASP A 72 4.97 19.60 9.47
C ASP A 72 5.90 18.68 8.64
N TYR A 73 5.51 18.29 7.42
CA TYR A 73 6.31 17.43 6.52
C TYR A 73 7.63 18.06 6.08
N TYR A 74 7.77 19.38 6.22
CA TYR A 74 8.96 20.11 5.79
C TYR A 74 10.03 20.21 6.87
N GLY A 75 9.78 19.67 8.08
CA GLY A 75 10.74 19.60 9.18
C GLY A 75 11.19 20.97 9.71
N PRO A 76 12.30 21.04 10.47
CA PRO A 76 12.69 22.23 11.23
C PRO A 76 13.32 23.33 10.38
N PRO A 77 13.11 24.63 10.71
CA PRO A 77 13.82 25.75 10.09
C PRO A 77 15.34 25.64 10.25
N SER A 78 16.06 25.77 9.13
CA SER A 78 17.51 25.65 9.09
C SER A 78 18.21 26.88 9.68
N SER A 79 19.31 26.64 10.40
CA SER A 79 20.28 27.68 10.72
C SER A 79 21.12 28.08 9.50
N VAL A 80 21.82 29.22 9.55
CA VAL A 80 22.76 29.63 8.51
C VAL A 80 23.78 28.53 8.20
N GLU A 81 24.31 27.89 9.25
CA GLU A 81 25.28 26.79 9.10
C GLU A 81 24.67 25.59 8.37
N ALA A 82 23.44 25.22 8.74
CA ALA A 82 22.72 24.13 8.10
C ALA A 82 22.41 24.44 6.62
N ILE A 83 21.98 25.67 6.30
CA ILE A 83 21.74 26.10 4.90
C ILE A 83 23.01 25.93 4.05
N VAL A 84 24.16 26.36 4.58
CA VAL A 84 25.46 26.22 3.89
C VAL A 84 25.79 24.74 3.70
N TRP A 85 25.69 23.95 4.76
CA TRP A 85 26.01 22.53 4.70
C TRP A 85 25.11 21.78 3.73
N SER A 86 23.79 21.99 3.78
CA SER A 86 22.82 21.37 2.88
C SER A 86 23.06 21.74 1.42
N ALA A 87 23.37 23.01 1.13
CA ALA A 87 23.65 23.46 -0.22
C ALA A 87 24.92 22.80 -0.78
N GLU A 88 26.00 22.72 0.00
CA GLU A 88 27.24 22.06 -0.42
C GLU A 88 27.04 20.54 -0.61
N PHE A 89 26.39 19.89 0.34
CA PHE A 89 26.10 18.45 0.28
C PHE A 89 25.26 18.08 -0.94
N LEU A 90 24.16 18.80 -1.20
CA LEU A 90 23.28 18.50 -2.33
C LEU A 90 23.93 18.77 -3.69
N ARG A 91 24.84 19.76 -3.76
CA ARG A 91 25.67 20.00 -4.96
C ARG A 91 26.65 18.86 -5.18
N GLU A 92 27.34 18.40 -4.13
CA GLU A 92 28.27 17.25 -4.20
C GLU A 92 27.56 15.97 -4.69
N VAL A 93 26.37 15.66 -4.14
CA VAL A 93 25.57 14.50 -4.59
C VAL A 93 25.22 14.59 -6.09
N GLY A 94 24.99 15.80 -6.61
CA GLY A 94 24.71 16.04 -8.02
C GLY A 94 25.90 15.86 -8.95
N GLU A 95 27.12 16.10 -8.47
CA GLU A 95 28.35 15.93 -9.25
C GLU A 95 28.63 14.46 -9.59
N ASP A 96 28.27 13.53 -8.69
CA ASP A 96 28.40 12.09 -8.90
C ASP A 96 27.35 11.51 -9.88
N ALA A 97 26.27 12.24 -10.16
CA ALA A 97 25.14 11.80 -10.98
C ALA A 97 25.14 12.37 -12.42
N ALA A 98 26.08 13.24 -12.76
CA ALA A 98 26.13 13.88 -14.07
C ALA A 98 26.79 12.97 -15.12
N GLU A 99 26.02 12.45 -16.08
CA GLU A 99 26.57 11.95 -17.36
C GLU A 99 26.92 13.16 -18.27
N GLU A 100 28.07 13.09 -18.94
CA GLU A 100 28.62 14.17 -19.78
C GLU A 100 27.71 14.48 -20.98
N ASP A 101 26.98 15.60 -20.91
CA ASP A 101 26.23 16.18 -22.03
C ASP A 101 26.87 17.52 -22.48
N ASP A 102 26.76 17.85 -23.77
CA ASP A 102 27.25 19.08 -24.45
C ASP A 102 26.47 20.37 -24.05
N LEU A 103 26.09 20.51 -22.77
CA LEU A 103 25.38 21.66 -22.23
C LEU A 103 26.36 22.76 -21.77
N ASP A 104 25.98 24.02 -21.91
CA ASP A 104 26.76 25.14 -21.34
C ASP A 104 26.60 25.25 -19.82
N GLU A 105 27.39 26.09 -19.16
CA GLU A 105 27.44 26.17 -17.69
C GLU A 105 26.10 26.58 -17.06
N GLU A 106 25.29 27.41 -17.73
CA GLU A 106 23.97 27.85 -17.23
C GLU A 106 22.92 26.75 -17.43
N GLU A 107 22.93 26.08 -18.59
CA GLU A 107 22.06 24.95 -18.87
C GLU A 107 22.39 23.74 -17.97
N ARG A 108 23.68 23.51 -17.67
CA ARG A 108 24.13 22.47 -16.72
C ARG A 108 23.65 22.74 -15.31
N ASP A 109 23.68 23.99 -14.85
CA ASP A 109 23.18 24.36 -13.52
C ASP A 109 21.66 24.22 -13.41
N GLU A 110 20.91 24.55 -14.46
CA GLU A 110 19.45 24.39 -14.48
C GLU A 110 19.01 22.91 -14.46
N HIS A 111 19.78 22.03 -15.10
CA HIS A 111 19.54 20.59 -15.14
C HIS A 111 20.27 19.82 -14.03
N ALA A 112 21.04 20.50 -13.17
CA ALA A 112 21.72 19.88 -12.05
C ALA A 112 20.72 19.24 -11.10
N TYR A 113 21.13 18.14 -10.47
CA TYR A 113 20.38 17.51 -9.38
C TYR A 113 19.97 18.54 -8.31
N TRP A 114 20.90 19.44 -7.97
CA TRP A 114 20.64 20.60 -7.13
C TRP A 114 21.23 21.88 -7.74
N PRO A 115 20.41 22.73 -8.39
CA PRO A 115 20.87 24.00 -8.95
C PRO A 115 21.51 24.89 -7.89
N HIS A 116 22.59 25.58 -8.26
CA HIS A 116 23.44 26.35 -7.36
C HIS A 116 22.66 27.46 -6.63
N GLU A 117 21.58 27.95 -7.22
CA GLU A 117 20.75 29.02 -6.69
C GLU A 117 19.60 28.54 -5.80
N ARG A 118 19.60 27.28 -5.36
CA ARG A 118 18.62 26.77 -4.39
C ARG A 118 19.22 26.64 -3.00
N LEU A 119 18.55 27.24 -2.03
CA LEU A 119 18.91 27.18 -0.62
C LEU A 119 17.87 26.35 0.12
N LEU A 120 18.27 25.23 0.70
CA LEU A 120 17.39 24.43 1.55
C LEU A 120 17.24 25.13 2.91
N ILE A 121 16.04 25.66 3.18
CA ILE A 121 15.76 26.52 4.35
C ILE A 121 15.07 25.79 5.50
N THR A 122 14.74 24.52 5.31
CA THR A 122 14.37 23.60 6.39
C THR A 122 15.14 22.29 6.22
N LEU A 123 15.26 21.48 7.28
CA LEU A 123 15.75 20.11 7.17
C LEU A 123 14.56 19.15 7.07
N GLY A 124 14.79 17.93 6.60
CA GLY A 124 13.77 16.88 6.62
C GLY A 124 13.36 16.53 8.06
N VAL A 125 12.27 15.78 8.22
CA VAL A 125 11.80 15.34 9.56
C VAL A 125 12.87 14.53 10.29
N GLY A 126 13.73 13.80 9.56
CA GLY A 126 14.91 13.12 10.10
C GLY A 126 16.12 14.03 10.39
N TRP A 127 15.96 15.34 10.28
CA TRP A 127 16.99 16.38 10.48
C TRP A 127 18.20 16.26 9.54
N GLN A 128 17.93 15.87 8.32
CA GLN A 128 18.92 15.67 7.26
C GLN A 128 18.53 16.45 6.00
N SER A 129 19.48 16.65 5.10
CA SER A 129 19.27 17.40 3.84
C SER A 129 18.53 16.60 2.76
N SER A 130 17.73 15.59 3.11
CA SER A 130 16.96 14.78 2.14
C SER A 130 15.68 15.46 1.67
N ASP A 131 15.06 16.25 2.56
CA ASP A 131 13.73 16.79 2.35
C ASP A 131 13.61 18.20 2.92
N GLY A 132 12.65 18.98 2.45
CA GLY A 132 12.30 20.26 3.06
C GLY A 132 11.83 21.32 2.06
N LEU A 133 11.77 22.56 2.54
CA LEU A 133 11.52 23.74 1.72
C LEU A 133 12.84 24.32 1.25
N PHE A 134 12.86 24.77 0.00
CA PHE A 134 13.96 25.54 -0.56
C PHE A 134 13.49 26.93 -1.03
N LEU A 135 14.42 27.87 -1.10
CA LEU A 135 14.24 29.16 -1.75
C LEU A 135 15.12 29.26 -3.00
N ALA A 136 14.55 29.80 -4.07
CA ALA A 136 15.31 30.14 -5.27
C ALA A 136 15.92 31.53 -5.16
N THR A 137 17.22 31.65 -5.44
CA THR A 137 17.97 32.92 -5.41
C THR A 137 18.24 33.49 -6.81
N ARG A 138 17.97 32.73 -7.89
CA ARG A 138 18.11 33.18 -9.28
C ARG A 138 17.34 34.48 -9.49
N PRO A 139 17.99 35.57 -9.94
CA PRO A 139 17.27 36.77 -10.38
C PRO A 139 16.30 36.40 -11.52
N GLY A 140 15.02 36.69 -11.35
CA GLY A 140 14.00 36.28 -12.32
C GLY A 140 12.63 36.09 -11.69
N PRO A 141 11.67 35.49 -12.42
CA PRO A 141 10.29 35.35 -11.96
C PRO A 141 10.14 34.45 -10.73
N ASN A 142 11.14 33.62 -10.42
CA ASN A 142 11.14 32.74 -9.26
C ASN A 142 12.06 33.24 -8.12
N HIS A 143 12.65 34.44 -8.21
CA HIS A 143 13.51 34.96 -7.15
C HIS A 143 12.74 35.09 -5.83
N GLY A 144 13.26 34.46 -4.77
CA GLY A 144 12.62 34.42 -3.45
C GLY A 144 11.43 33.47 -3.34
N ARG A 145 11.12 32.70 -4.40
CA ARG A 145 9.99 31.76 -4.40
C ARG A 145 10.32 30.49 -3.64
N VAL A 146 9.34 29.98 -2.90
CA VAL A 146 9.45 28.75 -2.10
C VAL A 146 9.11 27.52 -2.94
N GLY A 147 10.01 26.56 -2.95
CA GLY A 147 9.76 25.21 -3.44
C GLY A 147 9.89 24.17 -2.35
N ARG A 148 9.51 22.94 -2.67
CA ARG A 148 9.68 21.75 -1.84
C ARG A 148 10.59 20.77 -2.55
N TYR A 149 11.36 20.04 -1.76
CA TYR A 149 12.26 18.99 -2.21
C TYR A 149 12.02 17.76 -1.35
N PHE A 150 11.92 16.61 -2.03
CA PHE A 150 11.96 15.28 -1.42
C PHE A 150 12.90 14.42 -2.25
N ASP A 151 13.72 13.59 -1.61
CA ASP A 151 14.71 12.79 -2.35
C ASP A 151 14.07 11.79 -3.32
N GLU A 152 12.85 11.31 -3.04
CA GLU A 152 12.16 10.32 -3.87
C GLU A 152 11.40 10.93 -5.04
N THR A 153 10.98 12.20 -4.93
CA THR A 153 10.10 12.84 -5.93
C THR A 153 10.74 14.07 -6.59
N GLY A 154 11.91 14.49 -6.12
CA GLY A 154 12.63 15.65 -6.61
C GLY A 154 12.03 16.98 -6.14
N SER A 155 12.41 18.06 -6.82
CA SER A 155 12.06 19.43 -6.45
C SER A 155 10.88 19.99 -7.26
N SER A 156 9.95 20.69 -6.61
CA SER A 156 8.87 21.44 -7.29
C SER A 156 8.53 22.74 -6.56
N PHE A 157 8.04 23.77 -7.26
CA PHE A 157 7.62 25.00 -6.61
C PHE A 157 6.27 24.85 -5.90
N THR A 158 6.16 25.45 -4.72
CA THR A 158 4.90 25.50 -3.96
C THR A 158 4.00 26.66 -4.46
N PRO A 159 2.75 26.73 -3.98
CA PRO A 159 1.90 27.92 -4.16
C PRO A 159 2.41 29.16 -3.41
N TRP A 160 3.25 29.01 -2.39
CA TRP A 160 3.80 30.13 -1.64
C TRP A 160 4.78 30.93 -2.50
N SER A 161 4.52 32.23 -2.62
CA SER A 161 5.34 33.12 -3.44
C SER A 161 6.61 33.61 -2.75
N GLY A 162 6.77 33.33 -1.45
CA GLY A 162 7.94 33.70 -0.66
C GLY A 162 7.84 33.25 0.79
N LEU A 163 8.93 33.33 1.55
CA LEU A 163 9.00 32.86 2.94
C LEU A 163 8.02 33.60 3.85
N GLN A 164 7.77 34.90 3.60
CA GLN A 164 6.74 35.64 4.35
C GLN A 164 5.36 34.97 4.29
N HIS A 165 5.00 34.32 3.19
CA HIS A 165 3.71 33.64 3.06
C HIS A 165 3.66 32.35 3.89
N VAL A 166 4.77 31.60 3.91
CA VAL A 166 4.89 30.39 4.73
C VAL A 166 4.75 30.75 6.21
N LEU A 167 5.47 31.77 6.68
CA LEU A 167 5.40 32.20 8.08
C LEU A 167 4.04 32.81 8.44
N SER A 168 3.44 33.59 7.55
CA SER A 168 2.10 34.16 7.70
C SER A 168 1.02 33.08 7.83
N ASP A 169 1.10 32.04 7.00
CA ASP A 169 0.17 30.91 7.06
C ASP A 169 0.39 30.08 8.32
N LEU A 170 1.63 29.84 8.73
CA LEU A 170 1.95 29.17 10.00
C LEU A 170 1.38 29.94 11.19
N ALA A 171 1.63 31.25 11.27
CA ALA A 171 1.10 32.10 12.34
C ALA A 171 -0.44 32.04 12.40
N THR A 172 -1.08 32.10 11.23
CA THR A 172 -2.54 32.01 11.11
C THR A 172 -3.07 30.65 11.53
N ALA A 173 -2.38 29.57 11.17
CA ALA A 173 -2.72 28.20 11.55
C ALA A 173 -2.62 27.99 13.06
N LEU A 174 -1.52 28.43 13.68
CA LEU A 174 -1.29 28.35 15.13
C LEU A 174 -2.40 29.08 15.90
N GLU A 175 -2.67 30.35 15.56
CA GLU A 175 -3.60 31.17 16.34
C GLU A 175 -5.07 30.75 16.20
N ASN A 176 -5.45 30.22 15.04
CA ASN A 176 -6.86 29.92 14.74
C ASN A 176 -7.19 28.43 14.73
N GLY A 177 -6.20 27.55 14.94
CA GLY A 177 -6.38 26.10 14.81
C GLY A 177 -6.75 25.67 13.39
N LEU A 178 -6.19 26.35 12.37
CA LEU A 178 -6.44 26.04 10.96
C LEU A 178 -5.37 25.10 10.42
N SER A 179 -5.64 24.49 9.28
CA SER A 179 -4.65 23.67 8.59
C SER A 179 -3.54 24.53 7.97
N PHE A 180 -2.31 24.07 8.16
CA PHE A 180 -1.10 24.49 7.45
C PHE A 180 -0.69 23.30 6.57
N ASP A 181 -0.81 23.49 5.26
CA ASP A 181 -0.55 22.45 4.24
C ASP A 181 -1.21 21.08 4.52
N GLY A 182 -2.45 21.12 5.02
CA GLY A 182 -3.24 19.91 5.30
C GLY A 182 -3.10 19.35 6.72
N ARG A 183 -2.26 19.94 7.59
CA ARG A 183 -2.14 19.53 9.00
C ARG A 183 -2.37 20.67 9.97
N ILE A 184 -2.98 20.35 11.11
CA ILE A 184 -3.36 21.31 12.14
C ILE A 184 -2.27 21.31 13.23
N PRO A 185 -1.66 22.47 13.51
CA PRO A 185 -0.74 22.60 14.62
C PRO A 185 -1.50 22.62 15.95
N LEU A 186 -1.06 21.80 16.90
CA LEU A 186 -1.67 21.70 18.23
C LEU A 186 -0.59 21.82 19.31
N ALA A 187 -0.99 22.28 20.50
CA ALA A 187 -0.13 22.26 21.67
C ALA A 187 -0.46 21.04 22.54
N HIS A 188 0.55 20.21 22.82
CA HIS A 188 0.42 19.07 23.71
C HIS A 188 1.65 18.95 24.62
N GLU A 189 1.41 18.83 25.93
CA GLU A 189 2.48 18.74 26.96
C GLU A 189 3.57 19.81 26.82
N GLY A 190 3.18 21.02 26.41
CA GLY A 190 4.08 22.15 26.22
C GLY A 190 4.92 22.11 24.95
N ARG A 191 4.59 21.22 24.00
CA ARG A 191 5.24 21.07 22.69
C ARG A 191 4.25 21.39 21.57
N LEU A 192 4.77 21.85 20.45
CA LEU A 192 4.04 21.88 19.18
C LEU A 192 4.04 20.46 18.59
N ILE A 193 2.85 19.96 18.29
CA ILE A 193 2.64 18.71 17.56
C ILE A 193 1.81 19.00 16.32
N TRP A 194 1.82 18.08 15.36
CA TRP A 194 1.09 18.19 14.11
C TRP A 194 0.08 17.07 14.01
N ASP A 195 -1.17 17.40 13.69
CA ASP A 195 -2.20 16.39 13.51
C ASP A 195 -3.04 16.61 12.26
N GLY A 196 -3.78 15.60 11.81
CA GLY A 196 -4.70 15.73 10.68
C GLY A 196 -6.15 15.70 11.16
N ASP A 197 -6.98 16.61 10.66
CA ASP A 197 -8.44 16.44 10.75
C ASP A 197 -8.90 15.70 9.49
N GLY A 198 -9.38 14.48 9.70
CA GLY A 198 -9.84 13.62 8.63
C GLY A 198 -11.36 13.59 8.58
N THR A 199 -11.93 13.54 7.38
CA THR A 199 -13.32 13.09 7.18
C THR A 199 -13.36 12.10 6.04
N VAL A 200 -14.13 11.03 6.20
CA VAL A 200 -14.46 10.13 5.09
C VAL A 200 -15.86 10.46 4.58
N VAL A 201 -16.10 10.19 3.30
CA VAL A 201 -17.46 10.28 2.77
C VAL A 201 -18.34 9.25 3.46
N THR A 202 -19.53 9.68 3.86
CA THR A 202 -20.46 8.88 4.66
C THR A 202 -21.13 7.76 3.86
N ASP A 203 -21.31 7.94 2.54
CA ASP A 203 -21.91 6.95 1.65
C ASP A 203 -21.04 6.74 0.39
N PRO A 204 -19.89 6.05 0.51
CA PRO A 204 -19.02 5.78 -0.62
C PRO A 204 -19.67 4.75 -1.55
N ALA A 205 -19.37 4.87 -2.84
CA ALA A 205 -19.86 3.93 -3.85
C ALA A 205 -19.40 2.48 -3.52
N SER A 206 -20.36 1.56 -3.48
CA SER A 206 -20.11 0.13 -3.23
C SER A 206 -19.81 -0.60 -4.54
N ALA A 207 -18.57 -1.06 -4.69
CA ALA A 207 -18.15 -1.84 -5.84
C ALA A 207 -18.86 -3.20 -5.89
N LEU A 208 -19.12 -3.82 -4.74
CA LEU A 208 -19.86 -5.08 -4.69
C LEU A 208 -21.34 -4.91 -5.06
N SER A 209 -21.96 -3.78 -4.74
CA SER A 209 -23.34 -3.48 -5.16
C SER A 209 -23.43 -3.23 -6.67
N LEU A 210 -22.47 -2.49 -7.25
CA LEU A 210 -22.36 -2.32 -8.70
C LEU A 210 -22.19 -3.67 -9.42
N ALA A 211 -21.38 -4.56 -8.84
CA ALA A 211 -21.16 -5.88 -9.39
C ALA A 211 -22.39 -6.79 -9.28
N ALA A 212 -23.15 -6.71 -8.18
CA ALA A 212 -24.41 -7.44 -8.02
C ALA A 212 -25.48 -7.02 -9.04
N ALA A 213 -25.43 -5.77 -9.52
CA ALA A 213 -26.30 -5.26 -10.58
C ALA A 213 -25.82 -5.62 -12.00
N SER A 214 -24.57 -6.07 -12.15
CA SER A 214 -23.98 -6.42 -13.44
C SER A 214 -24.29 -7.89 -13.78
N PRO A 215 -24.57 -8.25 -15.04
CA PRO A 215 -24.69 -9.64 -15.43
C PRO A 215 -23.31 -10.31 -15.51
N GLU A 216 -23.23 -11.59 -15.15
CA GLU A 216 -22.03 -12.38 -15.42
C GLU A 216 -21.88 -12.57 -16.95
N PRO A 217 -20.71 -12.27 -17.54
CA PRO A 217 -20.49 -12.48 -18.98
C PRO A 217 -20.65 -13.95 -19.34
N GLN A 218 -20.95 -14.25 -20.60
CA GLN A 218 -20.98 -15.61 -21.13
C GLN A 218 -19.94 -15.72 -22.23
N VAL A 219 -19.19 -16.82 -22.27
CA VAL A 219 -18.30 -17.13 -23.39
C VAL A 219 -19.16 -17.17 -24.67
N PRO A 220 -18.80 -16.38 -25.70
CA PRO A 220 -19.52 -16.41 -26.98
C PRO A 220 -19.58 -17.82 -27.53
N ALA A 221 -20.71 -18.23 -28.11
CA ALA A 221 -20.77 -19.49 -28.84
C ALA A 221 -19.71 -19.45 -29.96
N ALA A 222 -18.85 -20.48 -30.02
CA ALA A 222 -17.80 -20.56 -31.02
C ALA A 222 -18.39 -20.28 -32.42
N GLU A 223 -17.88 -19.27 -33.11
CA GLU A 223 -18.23 -19.07 -34.51
C GLU A 223 -17.90 -20.35 -35.28
N PRO A 224 -18.77 -20.80 -36.21
CA PRO A 224 -18.48 -21.98 -37.00
C PRO A 224 -17.13 -21.77 -37.68
N ALA A 225 -16.19 -22.67 -37.40
CA ALA A 225 -14.85 -22.61 -37.96
C ALA A 225 -14.96 -22.35 -39.47
N PRO A 226 -14.24 -21.36 -40.03
CA PRO A 226 -14.24 -21.15 -41.46
C PRO A 226 -13.87 -22.49 -42.13
N PRO A 227 -14.54 -22.87 -43.23
CA PRO A 227 -14.31 -24.15 -43.88
C PRO A 227 -12.81 -24.29 -44.17
N ALA A 228 -12.25 -25.45 -43.81
CA ALA A 228 -10.85 -25.75 -44.08
C ALA A 228 -10.54 -25.44 -45.56
N PRO A 229 -9.44 -24.73 -45.86
CA PRO A 229 -9.09 -24.40 -47.23
C PRO A 229 -8.98 -25.69 -48.06
N GLN A 230 -9.58 -25.68 -49.25
CA GLN A 230 -9.49 -26.84 -50.15
C GLN A 230 -8.03 -26.98 -50.63
N PRO A 231 -7.52 -28.22 -50.76
CA PRO A 231 -6.10 -28.47 -51.04
C PRO A 231 -5.57 -27.90 -52.37
N ASP A 232 -6.45 -27.52 -53.30
CA ASP A 232 -6.08 -27.14 -54.67
C ASP A 232 -6.19 -25.63 -54.97
N GLY A 233 -6.30 -24.78 -53.94
CA GLY A 233 -6.34 -23.32 -54.09
C GLY A 233 -4.98 -22.65 -53.85
N VAL A 234 -4.54 -21.77 -54.75
CA VAL A 234 -3.41 -20.86 -54.49
C VAL A 234 -3.92 -19.74 -53.58
N TYR A 235 -3.58 -19.80 -52.29
CA TYR A 235 -3.89 -18.74 -51.34
C TYR A 235 -2.70 -17.78 -51.23
N GLY A 236 -2.94 -16.49 -51.47
CA GLY A 236 -1.99 -15.43 -51.18
C GLY A 236 -2.06 -15.05 -49.70
N VAL A 237 -1.01 -15.33 -48.93
CA VAL A 237 -0.87 -14.86 -47.55
C VAL A 237 -0.38 -13.41 -47.60
N PHE A 238 -1.23 -12.47 -47.24
CA PHE A 238 -0.84 -11.08 -47.03
C PHE A 238 -0.46 -10.89 -45.56
N THR A 239 0.83 -10.88 -45.26
CA THR A 239 1.35 -10.34 -44.00
C THR A 239 1.43 -8.82 -44.11
N LEU A 240 0.46 -8.11 -43.54
CA LEU A 240 0.57 -6.67 -43.30
C LEU A 240 1.55 -6.47 -42.14
N GLY A 241 2.79 -6.13 -42.49
CA GLY A 241 3.84 -5.84 -41.54
C GLY A 241 3.61 -4.52 -40.83
N SER A 242 3.14 -4.59 -39.58
CA SER A 242 3.55 -3.64 -38.54
C SER A 242 4.76 -4.28 -37.85
N GLY A 243 5.89 -3.59 -37.86
CA GLY A 243 7.21 -4.14 -37.53
C GLY A 243 7.30 -4.85 -36.18
N GLY A 244 7.91 -6.03 -36.21
CA GLY A 244 8.23 -6.88 -35.06
C GLY A 244 8.18 -8.35 -35.47
N PHE A 245 9.33 -9.01 -35.58
CA PHE A 245 9.47 -10.43 -36.00
C PHE A 245 8.90 -11.46 -35.00
N PHE A 246 8.12 -11.02 -34.02
CA PHE A 246 7.28 -11.82 -33.16
C PHE A 246 5.89 -11.17 -33.23
N GLY A 247 4.87 -11.91 -33.68
CA GLY A 247 3.49 -11.50 -33.39
C GLY A 247 3.32 -11.36 -31.86
N PRO A 248 2.24 -10.75 -31.36
CA PRO A 248 1.98 -10.82 -29.92
C PRO A 248 1.99 -12.30 -29.54
N GLU A 249 3.03 -12.70 -28.81
CA GLU A 249 3.15 -14.03 -28.25
C GLU A 249 1.87 -14.24 -27.45
N PRO A 250 1.10 -15.33 -27.66
CA PRO A 250 -0.06 -15.58 -26.83
C PRO A 250 0.43 -15.55 -25.39
N ALA A 251 -0.14 -14.66 -24.58
CA ALA A 251 0.27 -14.49 -23.20
C ALA A 251 0.37 -15.88 -22.56
N PRO A 252 1.52 -16.23 -21.96
CA PRO A 252 1.69 -17.56 -21.41
C PRO A 252 0.55 -17.83 -20.42
N PRO A 253 -0.10 -19.00 -20.47
CA PRO A 253 -1.20 -19.30 -19.57
C PRO A 253 -0.70 -19.15 -18.13
N VAL A 254 -1.27 -18.18 -17.41
CA VAL A 254 -1.05 -18.02 -15.98
C VAL A 254 -1.74 -19.21 -15.32
N GLN A 255 -1.02 -20.31 -15.10
CA GLN A 255 -1.55 -21.38 -14.26
C GLN A 255 -1.53 -20.90 -12.80
N PRO A 256 -2.68 -20.96 -12.12
CA PRO A 256 -2.78 -20.46 -10.76
C PRO A 256 -2.11 -21.40 -9.77
N ASP A 257 -1.83 -20.89 -8.58
CA ASP A 257 -1.58 -21.75 -7.42
C ASP A 257 -2.70 -22.81 -7.35
N VAL A 258 -2.33 -24.04 -6.96
CA VAL A 258 -3.27 -25.16 -6.83
C VAL A 258 -3.15 -25.74 -5.44
N VAL A 259 -4.29 -26.03 -4.83
CA VAL A 259 -4.38 -26.75 -3.55
C VAL A 259 -5.14 -28.05 -3.74
N PHE A 260 -4.65 -29.10 -3.10
CA PHE A 260 -5.26 -30.42 -3.01
C PHE A 260 -5.60 -30.69 -1.56
N VAL A 261 -6.81 -31.13 -1.27
CA VAL A 261 -7.29 -31.39 0.08
C VAL A 261 -7.86 -32.80 0.16
N ALA A 262 -7.41 -33.56 1.15
CA ALA A 262 -7.79 -34.96 1.28
C ALA A 262 -9.17 -35.11 1.95
N GLY A 263 -9.96 -36.08 1.49
CA GLY A 263 -11.13 -36.59 2.20
C GLY A 263 -12.35 -35.66 2.26
N ILE A 264 -12.36 -34.56 1.50
CA ILE A 264 -13.49 -33.64 1.40
C ILE A 264 -13.98 -33.53 -0.04
N ASP A 265 -15.25 -33.21 -0.25
CA ASP A 265 -15.81 -32.99 -1.59
C ASP A 265 -15.54 -31.56 -2.11
N PRO A 266 -15.67 -31.30 -3.42
CA PRO A 266 -15.40 -29.99 -4.00
C PRO A 266 -16.30 -28.86 -3.47
N GLY A 267 -17.52 -29.16 -3.02
CA GLY A 267 -18.42 -28.18 -2.40
C GLY A 267 -17.92 -27.75 -1.03
N GLU A 268 -17.59 -28.72 -0.17
CA GLU A 268 -16.96 -28.43 1.13
C GLU A 268 -15.63 -27.67 0.97
N LEU A 269 -14.83 -28.01 -0.05
CA LEU A 269 -13.61 -27.28 -0.38
C LEU A 269 -13.89 -25.79 -0.67
N LEU A 270 -14.91 -25.49 -1.48
CA LEU A 270 -15.32 -24.11 -1.76
C LEU A 270 -15.84 -23.40 -0.50
N ASP A 271 -16.58 -24.09 0.35
CA ASP A 271 -17.10 -23.51 1.60
C ASP A 271 -15.96 -23.14 2.57
N ARG A 272 -14.95 -24.02 2.74
CA ARG A 272 -13.75 -23.72 3.55
C ARG A 272 -12.94 -22.55 3.01
N LEU A 273 -12.94 -22.35 1.68
CA LEU A 273 -12.32 -21.19 1.02
C LEU A 273 -13.12 -19.89 1.21
N GLY A 274 -14.33 -19.96 1.76
CA GLY A 274 -15.20 -18.80 1.95
C GLY A 274 -15.97 -18.42 0.68
N SER A 275 -16.51 -19.41 -0.02
CA SER A 275 -17.33 -19.18 -1.22
C SER A 275 -18.52 -18.25 -0.93
N VAL A 276 -18.89 -17.43 -1.92
CA VAL A 276 -20.13 -16.66 -1.91
C VAL A 276 -21.24 -17.53 -2.51
N PRO A 277 -22.19 -18.06 -1.72
CA PRO A 277 -23.12 -19.10 -2.19
C PRO A 277 -23.96 -18.66 -3.40
N ALA A 278 -24.33 -17.38 -3.48
CA ALA A 278 -25.10 -16.82 -4.60
C ALA A 278 -24.36 -16.87 -5.96
N THR A 279 -23.04 -17.11 -5.95
CA THR A 279 -22.20 -17.15 -7.15
C THR A 279 -21.79 -18.58 -7.52
N ALA A 280 -22.15 -19.56 -6.68
CA ALA A 280 -21.76 -20.95 -6.81
C ALA A 280 -22.49 -21.61 -7.99
N ARG A 281 -21.74 -21.96 -9.03
CA ARG A 281 -22.24 -22.72 -10.19
C ARG A 281 -21.08 -23.35 -10.98
N PRO A 282 -21.33 -24.43 -11.73
CA PRO A 282 -20.28 -25.04 -12.55
C PRO A 282 -19.78 -24.11 -13.67
N ARG A 283 -18.46 -24.01 -13.88
CA ARG A 283 -17.84 -23.24 -14.98
C ARG A 283 -16.66 -23.99 -15.61
N SER A 284 -16.51 -23.83 -16.93
CA SER A 284 -15.25 -24.15 -17.61
C SER A 284 -14.16 -23.16 -17.17
N ARG A 285 -12.89 -23.47 -17.46
CA ARG A 285 -11.77 -22.58 -17.15
C ARG A 285 -11.93 -21.23 -17.83
N GLU A 286 -12.19 -21.26 -19.13
CA GLU A 286 -12.39 -20.07 -19.95
C GLU A 286 -13.53 -19.19 -19.41
N GLN A 287 -14.68 -19.79 -19.08
CA GLN A 287 -15.81 -19.05 -18.50
C GLN A 287 -15.45 -18.45 -17.15
N ALA A 288 -14.73 -19.18 -16.29
CA ALA A 288 -14.33 -18.68 -14.98
C ALA A 288 -13.33 -17.52 -15.09
N GLN A 289 -12.35 -17.60 -15.98
CA GLN A 289 -11.38 -16.53 -16.24
C GLN A 289 -12.06 -15.28 -16.81
N LEU A 290 -12.96 -15.46 -17.77
CA LEU A 290 -13.79 -14.37 -18.32
C LEU A 290 -14.62 -13.70 -17.22
N SER A 291 -15.23 -14.50 -16.36
CA SER A 291 -16.06 -14.00 -15.25
C SER A 291 -15.22 -13.26 -14.20
N ALA A 292 -14.03 -13.77 -13.89
CA ALA A 292 -13.11 -13.20 -12.90
C ALA A 292 -12.59 -11.81 -13.30
N GLY A 293 -12.38 -11.59 -14.61
CA GLY A 293 -11.96 -10.29 -15.15
C GLY A 293 -13.09 -9.29 -15.35
N ALA A 294 -14.35 -9.68 -15.13
CA ALA A 294 -15.52 -8.85 -15.42
C ALA A 294 -15.95 -7.97 -14.24
N PRO A 295 -16.68 -6.87 -14.47
CA PRO A 295 -17.26 -6.03 -13.42
C PRO A 295 -18.11 -6.83 -12.41
N TRP A 296 -18.76 -7.91 -12.86
CA TRP A 296 -19.53 -8.84 -12.01
C TRP A 296 -18.70 -9.49 -10.88
N ALA A 297 -17.40 -9.75 -11.10
CA ALA A 297 -16.53 -10.31 -10.07
C ALA A 297 -16.12 -9.27 -9.03
N ALA A 298 -16.09 -7.98 -9.38
CA ALA A 298 -15.58 -6.90 -8.53
C ALA A 298 -14.17 -7.17 -7.98
N HIS A 299 -13.28 -7.74 -8.80
CA HIS A 299 -11.93 -8.16 -8.39
C HIS A 299 -11.88 -9.21 -7.25
N ARG A 300 -13.01 -9.85 -6.90
CA ARG A 300 -13.01 -10.97 -5.96
C ARG A 300 -12.32 -12.20 -6.58
N PRO A 301 -11.61 -13.01 -5.79
CA PRO A 301 -11.00 -14.23 -6.30
C PRO A 301 -12.06 -15.19 -6.86
N MET A 302 -11.81 -15.74 -8.04
CA MET A 302 -12.64 -16.78 -8.66
C MET A 302 -11.93 -18.12 -8.50
N VAL A 303 -12.62 -19.12 -7.96
CA VAL A 303 -12.06 -20.46 -7.78
C VAL A 303 -12.93 -21.50 -8.47
N ARG A 304 -12.27 -22.50 -9.07
CA ARG A 304 -12.87 -23.75 -9.55
C ARG A 304 -12.39 -24.90 -8.67
N ALA A 305 -13.27 -25.83 -8.34
CA ALA A 305 -12.97 -27.00 -7.53
C ALA A 305 -13.45 -28.29 -8.22
N GLY A 306 -12.60 -29.31 -8.21
CA GLY A 306 -12.85 -30.63 -8.77
C GLY A 306 -12.36 -31.75 -7.86
N SER A 307 -12.62 -32.99 -8.25
CA SER A 307 -12.09 -34.18 -7.57
C SER A 307 -10.99 -34.81 -8.41
N CYS A 308 -9.98 -35.37 -7.77
CA CYS A 308 -8.85 -36.02 -8.42
C CYS A 308 -8.37 -37.23 -7.61
N GLY A 309 -7.88 -38.28 -8.30
CA GLY A 309 -7.41 -39.50 -7.65
C GLY A 309 -8.42 -40.15 -6.69
N ASP A 310 -7.91 -40.99 -5.78
CA ASP A 310 -8.72 -41.69 -4.78
C ASP A 310 -8.88 -40.86 -3.51
N GLY A 311 -9.89 -39.99 -3.48
CA GLY A 311 -10.31 -39.27 -2.29
C GLY A 311 -9.67 -37.90 -2.08
N TRP A 312 -9.22 -37.23 -3.14
CA TRP A 312 -8.77 -35.84 -3.08
C TRP A 312 -9.71 -34.91 -3.84
N SER A 313 -9.86 -33.69 -3.32
CA SER A 313 -10.42 -32.56 -4.06
C SER A 313 -9.33 -31.53 -4.30
N TYR A 314 -9.42 -30.78 -5.39
CA TYR A 314 -8.47 -29.74 -5.73
C TYR A 314 -9.18 -28.45 -6.09
N ALA A 315 -8.49 -27.32 -5.93
CA ALA A 315 -8.97 -26.02 -6.33
C ALA A 315 -7.93 -25.24 -7.13
N THR A 316 -8.38 -24.56 -8.18
CA THR A 316 -7.60 -23.65 -9.03
C THR A 316 -8.19 -22.24 -8.95
N GLN A 317 -7.34 -21.22 -8.84
CA GLN A 317 -7.79 -19.83 -8.79
C GLN A 317 -7.74 -19.17 -10.17
N GLU A 318 -8.87 -18.95 -10.82
CA GLU A 318 -8.91 -18.48 -12.22
C GLU A 318 -8.79 -16.95 -12.37
N GLY A 319 -8.74 -16.21 -11.27
CA GLY A 319 -8.49 -14.77 -11.27
C GLY A 319 -8.67 -14.14 -9.89
N GLY A 320 -8.37 -12.85 -9.79
CA GLY A 320 -8.34 -12.09 -8.52
C GLY A 320 -7.08 -12.36 -7.69
N ASP A 321 -7.07 -11.87 -6.45
CA ASP A 321 -5.91 -11.95 -5.56
C ASP A 321 -5.57 -13.37 -5.12
N ALA A 322 -4.28 -13.70 -5.07
CA ALA A 322 -3.78 -14.99 -4.60
C ALA A 322 -4.28 -15.32 -3.18
N GLN A 323 -5.05 -16.41 -3.05
CA GLN A 323 -5.57 -16.87 -1.75
C GLN A 323 -4.81 -18.06 -1.18
N PHE A 324 -4.32 -18.96 -2.03
CA PHE A 324 -3.81 -20.26 -1.59
C PHE A 324 -2.48 -20.22 -0.85
N GLY A 325 -1.79 -19.07 -0.84
CA GLY A 325 -0.58 -18.87 -0.03
C GLY A 325 -0.81 -18.29 1.35
N ARG A 326 -2.05 -17.93 1.69
CA ARG A 326 -2.38 -17.32 2.98
C ARG A 326 -2.49 -18.40 4.04
N LEU A 327 -1.86 -18.18 5.19
CA LEU A 327 -1.79 -19.15 6.28
C LEU A 327 -3.18 -19.50 6.81
N GLU A 328 -4.06 -18.51 6.87
CA GLU A 328 -5.43 -18.62 7.36
C GLU A 328 -6.28 -19.48 6.41
N VAL A 329 -6.07 -19.33 5.10
CA VAL A 329 -6.70 -20.18 4.09
C VAL A 329 -6.22 -21.62 4.26
N LEU A 330 -4.91 -21.84 4.35
CA LEU A 330 -4.33 -23.18 4.52
C LEU A 330 -4.75 -23.84 5.83
N GLY A 331 -4.86 -23.08 6.92
CA GLY A 331 -5.36 -23.54 8.20
C GLY A 331 -6.82 -24.02 8.13
N ARG A 332 -7.69 -23.27 7.45
CA ARG A 332 -9.08 -23.69 7.22
C ARG A 332 -9.18 -24.91 6.33
N LEU A 333 -8.42 -24.95 5.24
CA LEU A 333 -8.41 -26.08 4.31
C LEU A 333 -7.93 -27.38 4.98
N SER A 334 -6.88 -27.30 5.79
CA SER A 334 -6.27 -28.45 6.46
C SER A 334 -6.95 -28.85 7.78
N SER A 335 -7.99 -28.15 8.23
CA SER A 335 -8.69 -28.49 9.47
C SER A 335 -9.25 -29.92 9.44
N GLY A 336 -8.74 -30.80 10.30
CA GLY A 336 -9.12 -32.21 10.38
C GLY A 336 -8.64 -33.05 9.18
N THR A 337 -7.69 -32.55 8.38
CA THR A 337 -7.20 -33.20 7.16
C THR A 337 -5.81 -32.70 6.76
N ARG A 338 -5.37 -33.07 5.55
CA ARG A 338 -4.12 -32.63 4.94
C ARG A 338 -4.35 -31.87 3.64
N VAL A 339 -3.48 -30.91 3.39
CA VAL A 339 -3.44 -30.09 2.18
C VAL A 339 -2.07 -30.23 1.53
N VAL A 340 -2.05 -30.44 0.22
CA VAL A 340 -0.85 -30.32 -0.61
C VAL A 340 -1.04 -29.09 -1.49
N ARG A 341 -0.11 -28.14 -1.42
CA ARG A 341 -0.14 -26.93 -2.22
C ARG A 341 1.01 -26.91 -3.22
N LEU A 342 0.70 -26.56 -4.45
CA LEU A 342 1.67 -26.23 -5.49
C LEU A 342 1.73 -24.72 -5.65
N THR A 343 2.92 -24.15 -5.44
CA THR A 343 3.17 -22.71 -5.59
C THR A 343 4.22 -22.46 -6.66
N LYS A 344 3.94 -21.51 -7.55
CA LYS A 344 4.95 -21.02 -8.50
C LYS A 344 5.87 -19.99 -7.84
N GLN A 345 7.18 -20.19 -7.93
CA GLN A 345 8.20 -19.21 -7.51
C GLN A 345 9.22 -19.02 -8.63
N GLY A 346 8.98 -18.02 -9.48
CA GLY A 346 9.78 -17.81 -10.69
C GLY A 346 9.68 -19.03 -11.64
N PRO A 347 10.81 -19.64 -12.06
CA PRO A 347 10.81 -20.83 -12.91
C PRO A 347 10.56 -22.15 -12.15
N GLU A 348 10.27 -22.09 -10.84
CA GLU A 348 10.27 -23.26 -9.97
C GLU A 348 8.90 -23.53 -9.34
N VAL A 349 8.67 -24.79 -8.97
CA VAL A 349 7.48 -25.22 -8.22
C VAL A 349 7.89 -25.59 -6.81
N ARG A 350 7.22 -25.00 -5.83
CA ARG A 350 7.31 -25.44 -4.43
C ARG A 350 6.10 -26.30 -4.11
N VAL A 351 6.35 -27.55 -3.72
CA VAL A 351 5.36 -28.41 -3.08
C VAL A 351 5.44 -28.15 -1.58
N SER A 352 4.31 -27.85 -0.96
CA SER A 352 4.20 -27.68 0.49
C SER A 352 3.05 -28.53 1.01
N VAL A 353 3.24 -29.12 2.19
CA VAL A 353 2.24 -29.97 2.83
C VAL A 353 1.85 -29.33 4.15
N VAL A 354 0.55 -29.17 4.38
CA VAL A 354 -0.02 -28.59 5.59
C VAL A 354 -0.98 -29.60 6.19
N GLU A 355 -0.81 -29.91 7.47
CA GLU A 355 -1.68 -30.83 8.22
C GLU A 355 -2.18 -30.12 9.47
N ASP A 356 -3.51 -30.07 9.64
CA ASP A 356 -4.15 -29.40 10.78
C ASP A 356 -3.54 -28.01 11.09
N GLY A 357 -3.36 -27.19 10.05
CA GLY A 357 -2.82 -25.83 10.12
C GLY A 357 -1.30 -25.73 10.28
N THR A 358 -0.58 -26.85 10.38
CA THR A 358 0.88 -26.85 10.56
C THR A 358 1.59 -27.24 9.26
N GLU A 359 2.47 -26.38 8.76
CA GLU A 359 3.31 -26.69 7.60
C GLU A 359 4.35 -27.77 7.96
N ARG A 360 4.38 -28.85 7.19
CA ARG A 360 5.35 -29.94 7.28
C ARG A 360 6.56 -29.62 6.40
N THR A 361 7.50 -28.85 6.93
CA THR A 361 8.68 -28.39 6.15
C THR A 361 9.51 -29.55 5.59
N GLU A 362 9.56 -30.69 6.28
CA GLU A 362 10.28 -31.89 5.84
C GLU A 362 9.60 -32.64 4.68
N ALA A 363 8.29 -32.43 4.49
CA ALA A 363 7.52 -33.01 3.38
C ALA A 363 7.45 -32.07 2.16
N GLY A 364 7.83 -30.80 2.34
CA GLY A 364 7.93 -29.83 1.26
C GLY A 364 9.23 -29.98 0.49
N HIS A 365 9.16 -29.89 -0.84
CA HIS A 365 10.34 -29.93 -1.69
C HIS A 365 10.17 -29.02 -2.90
N ARG A 366 11.30 -28.68 -3.51
CA ARG A 366 11.36 -27.84 -4.71
C ARG A 366 11.54 -28.74 -5.92
N VAL A 367 10.70 -28.55 -6.93
CA VAL A 367 10.88 -29.20 -8.23
C VAL A 367 11.51 -28.18 -9.17
N GLU A 368 12.78 -28.40 -9.49
CA GLU A 368 13.50 -27.63 -10.50
C GLU A 368 13.07 -28.08 -11.90
N SER A 369 12.72 -27.12 -12.76
CA SER A 369 12.65 -27.40 -14.20
C SER A 369 14.09 -27.57 -14.72
N PRO A 370 14.45 -28.71 -15.33
CA PRO A 370 15.70 -28.79 -16.06
C PRO A 370 15.64 -27.77 -17.20
N ARG A 371 16.63 -26.89 -17.29
CA ARG A 371 16.81 -25.97 -18.41
C ARG A 371 17.18 -26.78 -19.66
N GLU A 372 16.20 -27.20 -20.45
CA GLU A 372 16.44 -27.92 -21.71
C GLU A 372 16.51 -27.00 -22.94
N ASP A 373 16.48 -25.67 -22.75
CA ASP A 373 16.51 -24.66 -23.83
C ASP A 373 17.91 -24.40 -24.39
N TYR A 374 18.51 -25.45 -24.94
CA TYR A 374 19.63 -25.26 -25.83
C TYR A 374 19.12 -24.77 -27.19
N VAL A 375 19.64 -23.63 -27.65
CA VAL A 375 19.30 -23.09 -28.97
C VAL A 375 19.78 -24.08 -30.03
N THR A 376 18.89 -24.49 -30.93
CA THR A 376 19.23 -25.28 -32.11
C THR A 376 19.23 -24.39 -33.35
N GLY A 377 20.18 -24.62 -34.24
CA GLY A 377 20.25 -23.97 -35.54
C GLY A 377 19.12 -24.47 -36.47
N PRO A 378 18.91 -23.78 -37.61
CA PRO A 378 17.90 -24.17 -38.61
C PRO A 378 18.13 -25.55 -39.24
N ASP A 379 19.27 -26.18 -39.00
CA ASP A 379 19.67 -27.53 -39.38
C ASP A 379 19.39 -28.59 -38.29
N GLY A 380 18.83 -28.19 -37.15
CA GLY A 380 18.53 -29.05 -36.01
C GLY A 380 19.74 -29.38 -35.12
N GLN A 381 20.90 -28.76 -35.35
CA GLN A 381 22.10 -28.96 -34.54
C GLN A 381 22.23 -27.92 -33.42
N PRO A 382 22.94 -28.20 -32.32
CA PRO A 382 23.31 -27.22 -31.29
C PRO A 382 23.86 -25.90 -31.84
N ALA A 383 23.22 -24.77 -31.55
CA ALA A 383 23.81 -23.46 -31.82
C ALA A 383 24.93 -23.19 -30.81
N LEU A 384 26.14 -22.95 -31.30
CA LEU A 384 27.33 -22.75 -30.48
C LEU A 384 27.79 -21.28 -30.54
N GLY A 385 28.30 -20.78 -29.42
CA GLY A 385 28.86 -19.44 -29.30
C GLY A 385 30.29 -19.29 -29.77
N ARG A 386 30.79 -18.04 -29.72
CA ARG A 386 32.21 -17.70 -29.92
C ARG A 386 33.06 -18.33 -28.80
N GLY A 387 33.31 -19.62 -28.90
CA GLY A 387 33.98 -20.44 -27.88
C GLY A 387 33.59 -21.92 -27.91
N GLY A 388 32.64 -22.34 -28.77
CA GLY A 388 32.19 -23.74 -28.84
C GLY A 388 31.23 -24.15 -27.71
N GLN A 389 30.82 -23.19 -26.88
CA GLN A 389 29.82 -23.41 -25.83
C GLN A 389 28.41 -23.23 -26.41
N GLN A 390 27.53 -24.18 -26.17
CA GLN A 390 26.16 -24.15 -26.68
C GLN A 390 25.40 -22.95 -26.11
N TRP A 391 24.75 -22.19 -26.99
CA TRP A 391 23.93 -21.05 -26.61
C TRP A 391 22.69 -21.55 -25.87
N GLN A 392 22.46 -20.96 -24.70
CA GLN A 392 21.28 -21.18 -23.89
C GLN A 392 20.37 -19.96 -24.05
N ARG A 393 19.06 -20.20 -24.21
CA ARG A 393 18.09 -19.10 -24.15
C ARG A 393 17.90 -18.74 -22.68
N ILE A 394 18.34 -17.55 -22.28
CA ILE A 394 18.03 -17.00 -20.95
C ILE A 394 16.70 -16.28 -21.10
N GLY A 395 15.59 -16.93 -20.76
CA GLY A 395 14.29 -16.29 -20.83
C GLY A 395 13.11 -17.23 -20.62
N VAL A 396 12.50 -17.10 -19.44
CA VAL A 396 11.08 -17.28 -19.12
C VAL A 396 10.39 -18.49 -19.75
N ASP A 397 10.72 -19.67 -19.26
CA ASP A 397 9.93 -20.85 -19.52
C ASP A 397 8.51 -20.66 -18.93
N PRO A 398 7.42 -20.74 -19.73
CA PRO A 398 6.07 -20.72 -19.20
C PRO A 398 5.82 -22.05 -18.48
N TRP A 399 6.16 -22.06 -17.19
CA TRP A 399 5.80 -23.03 -16.16
C TRP A 399 5.01 -24.29 -16.61
N PRO A 400 5.64 -25.47 -16.52
CA PRO A 400 7.03 -25.75 -16.84
C PRO A 400 7.12 -26.05 -18.33
N GLY A 401 7.93 -25.31 -19.07
CA GLY A 401 8.12 -25.54 -20.51
C GLY A 401 9.06 -26.71 -20.84
N SER A 402 9.29 -27.64 -19.90
CA SER A 402 9.50 -29.04 -20.26
C SER A 402 8.34 -29.89 -19.78
N THR A 403 7.64 -30.56 -20.71
CA THR A 403 6.66 -31.60 -20.40
C THR A 403 7.24 -32.63 -19.43
N ALA A 404 8.56 -32.83 -19.44
CA ALA A 404 9.27 -33.75 -18.56
C ALA A 404 9.33 -33.30 -17.08
N ALA A 405 9.64 -32.03 -16.78
CA ALA A 405 9.63 -31.55 -15.38
C ALA A 405 8.22 -31.60 -14.79
N TYR A 406 7.24 -31.18 -15.59
CA TYR A 406 5.84 -31.24 -15.21
C TYR A 406 5.36 -32.67 -15.00
N ALA A 407 5.67 -33.58 -15.93
CA ALA A 407 5.34 -34.99 -15.79
C ALA A 407 6.01 -35.63 -14.57
N ARG A 408 7.25 -35.26 -14.24
CA ARG A 408 7.92 -35.73 -13.00
C ARG A 408 7.22 -35.20 -11.75
N LEU A 409 6.82 -33.93 -11.72
CA LEU A 409 6.04 -33.35 -10.63
C LEU A 409 4.72 -34.12 -10.43
N LEU A 410 3.94 -34.30 -11.50
CA LEU A 410 2.66 -35.03 -11.45
C LEU A 410 2.85 -36.51 -11.05
N ALA A 411 3.91 -37.15 -11.56
CA ALA A 411 4.26 -38.51 -11.16
C ALA A 411 4.66 -38.59 -9.68
N GLY A 412 5.40 -37.59 -9.17
CA GLY A 412 5.74 -37.45 -7.76
C GLY A 412 4.49 -37.29 -6.88
N LEU A 413 3.57 -36.39 -7.26
CA LEU A 413 2.28 -36.22 -6.58
C LEU A 413 1.46 -37.52 -6.53
N THR A 414 1.46 -38.27 -7.63
CA THR A 414 0.78 -39.57 -7.71
C THR A 414 1.46 -40.60 -6.79
N ALA A 415 2.80 -40.70 -6.84
CA ALA A 415 3.55 -41.70 -6.09
C ALA A 415 3.61 -41.42 -4.58
N GLU A 416 3.74 -40.16 -4.18
CA GLU A 416 3.93 -39.74 -2.79
C GLU A 416 2.59 -39.51 -2.06
N HIS A 417 1.59 -38.99 -2.77
CA HIS A 417 0.33 -38.55 -2.16
C HIS A 417 -0.92 -39.25 -2.72
N GLY A 418 -0.81 -40.01 -3.81
CA GLY A 418 -1.96 -40.59 -4.50
C GLY A 418 -2.80 -39.56 -5.28
N ILE A 419 -2.22 -38.39 -5.59
CA ILE A 419 -2.90 -37.32 -6.31
C ILE A 419 -2.68 -37.52 -7.81
N SER A 420 -3.71 -37.99 -8.51
CA SER A 420 -3.73 -38.09 -9.98
C SER A 420 -4.52 -36.92 -10.56
N TRP A 421 -3.82 -35.87 -10.98
CA TRP A 421 -4.41 -34.64 -11.53
C TRP A 421 -3.73 -34.26 -12.85
N ASP A 422 -4.54 -34.00 -13.87
CA ASP A 422 -4.12 -33.43 -15.15
C ASP A 422 -4.87 -32.10 -15.37
N PRO A 423 -4.19 -30.95 -15.45
CA PRO A 423 -4.84 -29.66 -15.69
C PRO A 423 -5.52 -29.56 -17.06
N ALA A 424 -5.09 -30.33 -18.06
CA ALA A 424 -5.65 -30.29 -19.41
C ALA A 424 -7.07 -30.89 -19.43
N ASP A 425 -7.28 -31.94 -18.64
CA ASP A 425 -8.56 -32.64 -18.54
C ASP A 425 -9.68 -31.74 -18.00
N ASP A 426 -9.33 -30.79 -17.13
CA ASP A 426 -10.33 -29.92 -16.51
C ASP A 426 -10.63 -28.64 -17.28
N ALA A 427 -9.86 -28.28 -18.31
CA ALA A 427 -9.98 -26.98 -18.97
C ALA A 427 -11.40 -26.75 -19.54
N ALA A 428 -11.95 -27.76 -20.21
CA ALA A 428 -13.29 -27.74 -20.78
C ALA A 428 -14.38 -28.23 -19.79
N ALA A 429 -14.01 -28.91 -18.71
CA ALA A 429 -14.96 -29.50 -17.77
C ALA A 429 -15.69 -28.42 -16.95
N PRO A 430 -17.02 -28.47 -16.83
CA PRO A 430 -17.76 -27.59 -15.94
C PRO A 430 -17.57 -28.05 -14.49
N LEU A 431 -16.62 -27.45 -13.79
CA LEU A 431 -16.29 -27.74 -12.39
C LEU A 431 -17.02 -26.80 -11.46
N ALA A 432 -17.30 -27.21 -10.21
CA ALA A 432 -17.90 -26.34 -9.21
C ALA A 432 -17.07 -25.06 -9.07
N SER A 433 -17.70 -23.88 -9.17
CA SER A 433 -16.96 -22.61 -9.12
C SER A 433 -17.73 -21.56 -8.36
N ALA A 434 -17.01 -20.68 -7.67
CA ALA A 434 -17.59 -19.55 -6.95
C ALA A 434 -16.60 -18.40 -6.85
N LEU A 435 -17.14 -17.18 -6.69
CA LEU A 435 -16.35 -16.08 -6.15
C LEU A 435 -16.13 -16.33 -4.66
N LEU A 436 -14.95 -15.97 -4.18
CA LEU A 436 -14.63 -16.01 -2.76
C LEU A 436 -14.92 -14.67 -2.11
N LEU A 437 -15.36 -14.73 -0.86
CA LEU A 437 -15.20 -13.65 0.10
C LEU A 437 -13.92 -13.97 0.89
N PRO A 438 -12.77 -13.31 0.63
CA PRO A 438 -11.51 -13.67 1.26
C PRO A 438 -11.64 -13.73 2.80
N VAL A 439 -11.01 -14.73 3.40
CA VAL A 439 -10.89 -14.82 4.87
C VAL A 439 -10.03 -13.66 5.38
N LEU A 440 -10.19 -13.23 6.63
CA LEU A 440 -9.31 -12.20 7.21
C LEU A 440 -7.97 -12.83 7.63
N ASP A 441 -6.90 -12.05 7.52
CA ASP A 441 -5.59 -12.45 8.05
C ASP A 441 -5.66 -12.62 9.57
N GLU A 442 -4.81 -13.44 10.18
CA GLU A 442 -4.69 -13.51 11.63
C GLU A 442 -4.25 -12.16 12.21
N VAL A 443 -4.74 -11.85 13.41
CA VAL A 443 -4.23 -10.68 14.13
C VAL A 443 -2.90 -11.09 14.75
N PRO A 444 -1.75 -10.55 14.32
CA PRO A 444 -0.48 -10.90 14.92
C PRO A 444 -0.47 -10.44 16.38
N GLU A 445 0.10 -11.27 17.25
CA GLU A 445 0.41 -10.85 18.61
C GLU A 445 1.35 -9.64 18.58
N ALA A 446 1.11 -8.67 19.47
CA ALA A 446 1.99 -7.52 19.62
C ALA A 446 3.36 -8.01 20.13
N ARG A 447 4.37 -8.04 19.26
CA ARG A 447 5.72 -8.52 19.59
C ARG A 447 6.45 -7.58 20.55
N HIS A 448 6.11 -6.30 20.54
CA HIS A 448 6.68 -5.28 21.41
C HIS A 448 5.58 -4.36 21.93
N PRO A 449 5.61 -3.97 23.22
CA PRO A 449 4.69 -2.97 23.73
C PRO A 449 4.98 -1.64 23.05
N VAL A 450 3.95 -1.04 22.48
CA VAL A 450 4.07 0.28 21.86
C VAL A 450 4.04 1.35 22.94
N THR A 451 5.03 2.23 22.87
CA THR A 451 5.27 3.27 23.87
C THR A 451 4.67 4.60 23.45
N VAL A 452 4.68 4.94 22.16
CA VAL A 452 4.24 6.26 21.67
C VAL A 452 3.32 6.11 20.45
N VAL A 453 2.23 6.89 20.41
CA VAL A 453 1.29 6.97 19.29
C VAL A 453 1.01 8.43 18.98
N ARG A 454 1.34 8.91 17.77
CA ARG A 454 1.13 10.33 17.37
C ARG A 454 1.60 11.29 18.47
N ASP A 455 2.86 11.18 18.89
CA ASP A 455 3.46 12.04 19.94
C ASP A 455 2.79 11.94 21.34
N PHE A 456 2.01 10.89 21.59
CA PHE A 456 1.38 10.60 22.88
C PHE A 456 2.00 9.35 23.53
N ASP A 457 2.45 9.46 24.78
CA ASP A 457 3.05 8.36 25.54
C ASP A 457 1.99 7.37 26.05
N LEU A 458 1.62 6.43 25.17
CA LEU A 458 0.69 5.34 25.47
C LEU A 458 1.27 4.36 26.49
N GLY A 459 2.59 4.17 26.51
CA GLY A 459 3.28 3.29 27.46
C GLY A 459 3.11 3.78 28.89
N ALA A 460 3.46 5.04 29.15
CA ALA A 460 3.28 5.67 30.45
C ALA A 460 1.81 5.71 30.87
N LEU A 461 0.88 5.93 29.92
CA LEU A 461 -0.55 5.84 30.21
C LEU A 461 -0.96 4.43 30.64
N ALA A 462 -0.52 3.39 29.94
CA ALA A 462 -0.87 2.02 30.25
C ALA A 462 -0.29 1.56 31.61
N GLU A 463 0.92 2.00 31.96
CA GLU A 463 1.54 1.68 33.25
C GLU A 463 0.81 2.30 34.45
N ARG A 464 0.30 3.54 34.30
CA ARG A 464 -0.37 4.27 35.39
C ARG A 464 -1.87 4.02 35.51
N THR A 465 -2.48 3.33 34.54
CA THR A 465 -3.94 3.18 34.44
C THR A 465 -4.37 1.74 34.73
N PRO A 466 -5.36 1.50 35.63
CA PRO A 466 -5.91 0.17 35.84
C PRO A 466 -6.44 -0.46 34.53
N PRO A 467 -6.20 -1.76 34.26
CA PRO A 467 -6.57 -2.39 32.98
C PRO A 467 -8.05 -2.26 32.59
N GLU A 468 -8.96 -2.32 33.57
CA GLU A 468 -10.41 -2.18 33.33
C GLU A 468 -10.78 -0.77 32.86
N ARG A 469 -10.19 0.25 33.50
CA ARG A 469 -10.39 1.66 33.12
C ARG A 469 -9.80 1.94 31.74
N LEU A 470 -8.59 1.46 31.47
CA LEU A 470 -7.98 1.58 30.15
C LEU A 470 -8.85 0.89 29.09
N ARG A 471 -9.36 -0.31 29.35
CA ARG A 471 -10.25 -1.02 28.43
C ARG A 471 -11.54 -0.23 28.15
N SER A 472 -12.15 0.35 29.18
CA SER A 472 -13.35 1.19 29.04
C SER A 472 -13.08 2.43 28.19
N ALA A 473 -12.01 3.17 28.48
CA ALA A 473 -11.63 4.35 27.72
C ALA A 473 -11.33 4.00 26.26
N VAL A 474 -10.59 2.91 26.01
CA VAL A 474 -10.29 2.45 24.65
C VAL A 474 -11.55 1.99 23.90
N ALA A 475 -12.54 1.40 24.58
CA ALA A 475 -13.83 1.07 23.98
C ALA A 475 -14.61 2.33 23.55
N ALA A 476 -14.57 3.40 24.36
CA ALA A 476 -15.18 4.69 24.00
C ALA A 476 -14.48 5.31 22.78
N GLN A 477 -13.16 5.26 22.73
CA GLN A 477 -12.37 5.72 21.58
C GLN A 477 -12.68 4.89 20.31
N LEU A 478 -12.86 3.58 20.45
CA LEU A 478 -13.27 2.70 19.36
C LEU A 478 -14.68 3.04 18.84
N ALA A 479 -15.61 3.38 19.73
CA ALA A 479 -16.96 3.82 19.34
C ALA A 479 -16.91 5.15 18.56
N ARG A 480 -16.08 6.10 18.98
CA ARG A 480 -15.86 7.36 18.23
C ARG A 480 -15.23 7.09 16.86
N LEU A 481 -14.20 6.24 16.78
CA LEU A 481 -13.60 5.81 15.51
C LEU A 481 -14.64 5.15 14.58
N ALA A 482 -15.52 4.33 15.14
CA ALA A 482 -16.56 3.68 14.37
C ALA A 482 -17.56 4.68 13.77
N SER A 483 -17.89 5.73 14.52
CA SER A 483 -18.75 6.83 14.07
C SER A 483 -18.06 7.71 13.02
N GLU A 484 -16.78 8.04 13.23
CA GLU A 484 -15.94 8.81 12.28
C GLU A 484 -15.84 8.11 10.91
N THR A 485 -15.83 6.78 10.89
CA THR A 485 -15.73 5.96 9.67
C THR A 485 -17.08 5.45 9.13
N GLY A 486 -18.15 5.61 9.91
CA GLY A 486 -19.51 5.14 9.61
C GLY A 486 -19.69 3.62 9.64
N ILE A 487 -18.77 2.85 10.24
CA ILE A 487 -18.92 1.39 10.36
C ILE A 487 -19.97 1.00 11.41
N ASP A 488 -20.33 1.91 12.31
CA ASP A 488 -21.44 1.76 13.25
C ASP A 488 -22.81 1.73 12.57
N GLY A 489 -22.89 2.09 11.28
CA GLY A 489 -24.09 1.90 10.46
C GLY A 489 -24.43 0.43 10.17
N TYR A 490 -23.48 -0.50 10.34
CA TYR A 490 -23.73 -1.93 10.16
C TYR A 490 -24.26 -2.56 11.45
N PRO A 491 -25.46 -3.20 11.45
CA PRO A 491 -26.08 -3.71 12.67
C PRO A 491 -25.22 -4.70 13.45
N GLU A 492 -24.43 -5.51 12.74
CA GLU A 492 -23.54 -6.51 13.35
C GLU A 492 -22.41 -5.83 14.13
N ILE A 493 -21.84 -4.75 13.58
CA ILE A 493 -20.77 -3.95 14.20
C ILE A 493 -21.34 -3.10 15.34
N ALA A 494 -22.47 -2.43 15.13
CA ALA A 494 -23.15 -1.63 16.15
C ALA A 494 -23.42 -2.45 17.41
N ARG A 495 -23.93 -3.67 17.25
CA ARG A 495 -24.15 -4.60 18.37
C ARG A 495 -22.86 -4.98 19.08
N ALA A 496 -21.79 -5.26 18.34
CA ALA A 496 -20.49 -5.58 18.92
C ALA A 496 -19.95 -4.39 19.74
N LEU A 497 -20.05 -3.16 19.22
CA LEU A 497 -19.64 -1.93 19.92
C LEU A 497 -20.47 -1.68 21.19
N GLU A 498 -21.78 -1.92 21.14
CA GLU A 498 -22.65 -1.80 22.31
C GLU A 498 -22.28 -2.80 23.40
N GLN A 499 -21.94 -4.04 23.02
CA GLN A 499 -21.51 -5.08 23.95
C GLN A 499 -20.14 -4.75 24.57
N THR A 500 -19.17 -4.32 23.77
CA THR A 500 -17.84 -3.93 24.28
C THR A 500 -17.91 -2.72 25.20
N GLY A 501 -18.75 -1.72 24.88
CA GLY A 501 -18.99 -0.56 25.73
C GLY A 501 -19.60 -0.89 27.09
N ARG A 502 -20.30 -2.03 27.22
CA ARG A 502 -20.80 -2.57 28.50
C ARG A 502 -19.80 -3.47 29.22
N GLY A 503 -18.59 -3.64 28.69
CA GLY A 503 -17.57 -4.55 29.21
C GLY A 503 -17.84 -6.03 28.94
N ALA A 504 -18.79 -6.37 28.05
CA ALA A 504 -19.04 -7.76 27.68
C ALA A 504 -17.97 -8.28 26.71
N LEU A 505 -17.66 -9.58 26.82
CA LEU A 505 -16.83 -10.28 25.82
C LEU A 505 -17.67 -10.55 24.57
N VAL A 506 -17.09 -10.29 23.41
CA VAL A 506 -17.70 -10.55 22.10
C VAL A 506 -16.81 -11.54 21.38
N ASP A 507 -17.33 -12.73 21.10
CA ASP A 507 -16.64 -13.73 20.32
C ASP A 507 -16.67 -13.37 18.83
N LEU A 508 -15.64 -13.78 18.08
CA LEU A 508 -15.55 -13.62 16.63
C LEU A 508 -15.43 -14.99 15.92
N PRO A 509 -16.46 -15.85 16.01
CA PRO A 509 -16.49 -17.11 15.25
C PRO A 509 -16.42 -16.86 13.74
N ALA A 510 -15.72 -17.73 13.03
CA ALA A 510 -15.57 -17.64 11.58
C ALA A 510 -16.92 -17.89 10.86
N ASP A 511 -17.13 -17.18 9.75
CA ASP A 511 -18.36 -17.22 8.92
C ASP A 511 -19.66 -16.78 9.64
N GLU A 512 -19.58 -16.29 10.87
CA GLU A 512 -20.71 -15.67 11.55
C GLU A 512 -20.90 -14.21 11.10
N ALA A 513 -22.05 -13.63 11.44
CA ALA A 513 -22.49 -12.35 10.86
C ALA A 513 -21.47 -11.21 10.98
N LEU A 514 -20.76 -11.11 12.11
CA LEU A 514 -19.72 -10.09 12.32
C LEU A 514 -18.47 -10.35 11.47
N ASP A 515 -18.00 -11.60 11.38
CA ASP A 515 -16.87 -12.00 10.53
C ASP A 515 -17.16 -11.74 9.05
N LEU A 516 -18.33 -12.17 8.57
CA LEU A 516 -18.77 -11.94 7.19
C LEU A 516 -18.87 -10.44 6.87
N ARG A 517 -19.33 -9.61 7.81
CA ARG A 517 -19.38 -8.16 7.65
C ARG A 517 -17.99 -7.56 7.48
N MET A 518 -17.05 -7.92 8.36
CA MET A 518 -15.66 -7.44 8.29
C MET A 518 -14.99 -7.86 6.97
N ARG A 519 -15.19 -9.13 6.54
CA ARG A 519 -14.68 -9.62 5.25
C ARG A 519 -15.29 -8.88 4.06
N THR A 520 -16.57 -8.52 4.15
CA THR A 520 -17.25 -7.73 3.11
C THR A 520 -16.65 -6.34 2.99
N ILE A 521 -16.37 -5.65 4.10
CA ILE A 521 -15.73 -4.33 4.10
C ILE A 521 -14.32 -4.40 3.48
N ARG A 522 -13.54 -5.44 3.83
CA ARG A 522 -12.22 -5.70 3.23
C ARG A 522 -12.33 -5.94 1.73
N ALA A 523 -13.33 -6.72 1.29
CA ALA A 523 -13.57 -7.01 -0.12
C ALA A 523 -14.00 -5.75 -0.91
N GLU A 524 -14.81 -4.86 -0.32
CA GLU A 524 -15.15 -3.56 -0.92
C GLU A 524 -13.91 -2.71 -1.16
N THR A 525 -13.07 -2.56 -0.13
CA THR A 525 -11.81 -1.81 -0.22
C THR A 525 -10.93 -2.34 -1.36
N ARG A 526 -10.81 -3.67 -1.45
CA ARG A 526 -10.01 -4.31 -2.50
C ARG A 526 -10.62 -4.11 -3.89
N ALA A 527 -11.94 -4.23 -4.01
CA ALA A 527 -12.68 -4.07 -5.24
C ALA A 527 -12.59 -2.64 -5.79
N VAL A 528 -12.79 -1.63 -4.94
CA VAL A 528 -12.67 -0.21 -5.30
C VAL A 528 -11.25 0.11 -5.77
N ARG A 529 -10.23 -0.36 -5.06
CA ARG A 529 -8.83 -0.22 -5.49
C ARG A 529 -8.61 -0.85 -6.87
N GLY A 530 -9.08 -2.08 -7.07
CA GLY A 530 -8.94 -2.77 -8.35
C GLY A 530 -9.61 -2.03 -9.51
N LEU A 531 -10.78 -1.43 -9.28
CA LEU A 531 -11.49 -0.63 -10.29
C LEU A 531 -10.69 0.63 -10.66
N LEU A 532 -10.14 1.35 -9.67
CA LEU A 532 -9.30 2.52 -9.90
C LEU A 532 -8.02 2.16 -10.66
N ASP A 533 -7.33 1.10 -10.24
CA ASP A 533 -6.10 0.62 -10.90
C ASP A 533 -6.34 0.19 -12.35
N SER A 534 -7.48 -0.45 -12.61
CA SER A 534 -7.88 -0.86 -13.97
C SER A 534 -8.18 0.35 -14.85
N ALA A 535 -8.83 1.38 -14.31
CA ALA A 535 -9.15 2.61 -15.04
C ALA A 535 -7.91 3.43 -15.43
N ARG A 536 -6.79 3.32 -14.71
CA ARG A 536 -5.52 3.99 -15.08
C ARG A 536 -5.02 3.62 -16.49
N HIS A 537 -5.45 2.46 -17.00
CA HIS A 537 -5.04 1.91 -18.30
C HIS A 537 -6.16 1.96 -19.36
N GLN A 538 -7.33 2.52 -19.02
CA GLN A 538 -8.51 2.57 -19.88
C GLN A 538 -8.88 4.02 -20.24
N GLN A 539 -9.66 4.20 -21.31
CA GLN A 539 -10.14 5.53 -21.73
C GLN A 539 -11.33 6.02 -20.89
N ASP A 540 -12.13 5.09 -20.34
CA ASP A 540 -13.32 5.42 -19.56
C ASP A 540 -12.97 5.62 -18.07
N PRO A 541 -13.60 6.60 -17.39
CA PRO A 541 -13.38 6.82 -15.97
C PRO A 541 -13.93 5.66 -15.13
N ALA A 542 -13.29 5.38 -14.00
CA ALA A 542 -13.79 4.40 -13.03
C ALA A 542 -15.19 4.79 -12.51
N PRO A 543 -16.06 3.81 -12.20
CA PRO A 543 -17.36 4.07 -11.58
C PRO A 543 -17.27 4.43 -10.08
N VAL A 544 -16.05 4.57 -9.57
CA VAL A 544 -15.68 4.87 -8.18
C VAL A 544 -14.57 5.92 -8.17
N THR A 545 -14.38 6.61 -7.06
CA THR A 545 -13.42 7.70 -6.90
C THR A 545 -12.34 7.37 -5.87
N GLU A 546 -11.23 8.12 -5.88
CA GLU A 546 -10.21 8.02 -4.82
C GLU A 546 -10.79 8.34 -3.43
N THR A 547 -11.82 9.19 -3.37
CA THR A 547 -12.54 9.48 -2.11
C THR A 547 -13.34 8.27 -1.62
N ASP A 548 -13.94 7.49 -2.53
CA ASP A 548 -14.60 6.23 -2.16
C ASP A 548 -13.58 5.22 -1.62
N LEU A 549 -12.39 5.14 -2.24
CA LEU A 549 -11.30 4.29 -1.76
C LEU A 549 -10.86 4.70 -0.35
N ALA A 550 -10.66 5.99 -0.10
CA ALA A 550 -10.30 6.50 1.21
C ALA A 550 -11.35 6.16 2.28
N ALA A 551 -12.64 6.26 1.94
CA ALA A 551 -13.73 5.90 2.85
C ALA A 551 -13.77 4.40 3.16
N TRP A 552 -13.67 3.53 2.15
CA TRP A 552 -13.61 2.09 2.36
C TRP A 552 -12.37 1.65 3.13
N HIS A 553 -11.21 2.26 2.85
CA HIS A 553 -9.99 2.03 3.60
C HIS A 553 -10.13 2.41 5.08
N GLY A 554 -10.75 3.57 5.39
CA GLY A 554 -11.07 3.96 6.76
C GLY A 554 -11.97 2.94 7.47
N ARG A 555 -13.01 2.45 6.78
CA ARG A 555 -13.91 1.41 7.32
C ARG A 555 -13.20 0.09 7.58
N ASP A 556 -12.36 -0.36 6.66
CA ASP A 556 -11.57 -1.59 6.79
C ASP A 556 -10.58 -1.49 7.96
N ALA A 557 -9.89 -0.34 8.08
CA ALA A 557 -8.99 -0.07 9.20
C ALA A 557 -9.73 -0.07 10.54
N ALA A 558 -10.90 0.58 10.63
CA ALA A 558 -11.71 0.61 11.84
C ALA A 558 -12.30 -0.78 12.19
N ALA A 559 -12.72 -1.56 11.20
CA ALA A 559 -13.14 -2.95 11.40
C ALA A 559 -11.98 -3.82 11.92
N GLY A 560 -10.78 -3.62 11.38
CA GLY A 560 -9.55 -4.23 11.88
C GLY A 560 -9.20 -3.81 13.31
N ALA A 561 -9.43 -2.55 13.68
CA ALA A 561 -9.24 -2.03 15.03
C ALA A 561 -10.22 -2.65 16.03
N LEU A 562 -11.50 -2.79 15.66
CA LEU A 562 -12.49 -3.53 16.44
C LEU A 562 -12.03 -4.98 16.64
N ARG A 563 -11.61 -5.67 15.57
CA ARG A 563 -11.11 -7.05 15.67
C ARG A 563 -9.90 -7.18 16.59
N ARG A 564 -8.95 -6.24 16.52
CA ARG A 564 -7.82 -6.16 17.46
C ARG A 564 -8.27 -5.93 18.90
N PHE A 565 -9.24 -5.07 19.14
CA PHE A 565 -9.80 -4.84 20.48
C PHE A 565 -10.45 -6.09 21.09
N LEU A 566 -11.08 -6.92 20.26
CA LEU A 566 -11.69 -8.18 20.69
C LEU A 566 -10.65 -9.26 21.01
N LEU A 567 -9.55 -9.30 20.25
CA LEU A 567 -8.57 -10.40 20.29
C LEU A 567 -7.29 -10.09 21.10
N LEU A 568 -6.94 -8.81 21.26
CA LEU A 568 -5.68 -8.39 21.88
C LEU A 568 -5.89 -7.69 23.23
N PRO A 569 -4.84 -7.60 24.07
CA PRO A 569 -4.85 -6.79 25.28
C PRO A 569 -5.11 -5.30 25.01
N PRO A 570 -5.68 -4.55 25.96
CA PRO A 570 -6.07 -3.15 25.76
C PRO A 570 -4.96 -2.22 25.23
N PRO A 571 -3.69 -2.29 25.69
CA PRO A 571 -2.65 -1.41 25.15
C PRO A 571 -2.37 -1.62 23.65
N ALA A 572 -2.35 -2.86 23.18
CA ALA A 572 -2.14 -3.17 21.77
C ALA A 572 -3.33 -2.75 20.90
N ALA A 573 -4.55 -2.87 21.43
CA ALA A 573 -5.74 -2.35 20.76
C ALA A 573 -5.78 -0.82 20.72
N ALA A 574 -5.42 -0.17 21.83
CA ALA A 574 -5.38 1.28 21.98
C ALA A 574 -4.47 1.92 20.93
N GLU A 575 -3.30 1.33 20.68
CA GLU A 575 -2.38 1.80 19.65
C GLU A 575 -3.09 1.95 18.30
N THR A 576 -3.69 0.87 17.82
CA THR A 576 -4.36 0.86 16.51
C THR A 576 -5.54 1.82 16.47
N ILE A 577 -6.33 1.88 17.55
CA ILE A 577 -7.51 2.75 17.62
C ILE A 577 -7.10 4.22 17.59
N LEU A 578 -6.15 4.62 18.45
CA LEU A 578 -5.70 6.00 18.59
C LEU A 578 -4.92 6.49 17.36
N SER A 579 -4.17 5.60 16.68
CA SER A 579 -3.50 5.95 15.43
C SER A 579 -4.48 6.25 14.29
N LEU A 580 -5.69 5.67 14.35
CA LEU A 580 -6.73 5.82 13.33
C LEU A 580 -7.76 6.91 13.64
N ARG A 581 -7.76 7.49 14.84
CA ARG A 581 -8.70 8.58 15.21
C ARG A 581 -8.58 9.75 14.25
N MET A 582 -9.71 10.17 13.70
CA MET A 582 -9.76 11.23 12.69
C MET A 582 -9.94 12.62 13.32
N SER A 583 -10.60 12.69 14.48
CA SER A 583 -10.73 13.92 15.27
C SER A 583 -9.39 14.36 15.84
N VAL A 584 -9.02 15.64 15.66
CA VAL A 584 -7.84 16.25 16.30
C VAL A 584 -7.96 16.39 17.82
N HIS A 585 -9.17 16.29 18.36
CA HIS A 585 -9.44 16.39 19.80
C HIS A 585 -9.38 15.05 20.53
N TRP A 586 -8.97 13.97 19.85
CA TRP A 586 -8.98 12.62 20.42
C TRP A 586 -8.23 12.49 21.75
N ARG A 587 -7.17 13.29 21.98
CA ARG A 587 -6.40 13.30 23.24
C ARG A 587 -7.23 13.82 24.42
N ASP A 588 -7.96 14.91 24.21
CA ASP A 588 -8.84 15.50 25.23
C ASP A 588 -10.02 14.56 25.52
N GLU A 589 -10.56 13.94 24.48
CA GLU A 589 -11.61 12.93 24.61
C GLU A 589 -11.12 11.71 25.39
N LEU A 590 -9.92 11.20 25.09
CA LEU A 590 -9.31 10.10 25.83
C LEU A 590 -9.08 10.47 27.30
N ALA A 591 -8.61 11.70 27.57
CA ALA A 591 -8.43 12.18 28.93
C ALA A 591 -9.76 12.24 29.70
N ALA A 592 -10.86 12.65 29.04
CA ALA A 592 -12.19 12.62 29.62
C ALA A 592 -12.67 11.18 29.88
N ASP A 593 -12.52 10.28 28.91
CA ASP A 593 -12.92 8.88 29.02
C ASP A 593 -12.14 8.12 30.12
N LEU A 594 -10.95 8.60 30.49
CA LEU A 594 -10.13 8.08 31.59
C LEU A 594 -10.49 8.67 32.97
N ALA A 595 -11.20 9.80 32.99
CA ALA A 595 -11.62 10.46 34.23
C ALA A 595 -12.95 9.89 34.76
N ASP A 596 -13.79 9.37 33.87
CA ASP A 596 -15.02 8.63 34.17
C ASP A 596 -14.72 7.19 34.66
#